data_AF-A0A4R4FB96-F1
#
_entry.id   AF-A0A4R4FB96-F1
#
_cell.length_a   1.000
_cell.length_b   1.000
_cell.length_c   1.000
_cell.angle_alpha   90.00
_cell.angle_beta   90.00
_cell.angle_gamma   90.00
#
_symmetry.space_group_name_H-M   'P 1'
#
loop_
_entity.id
_entity.type
_entity.pdbx_description
1 polymer ?
#
loop_
_entity_poly.entity_id
_entity_poly.type
_entity_poly.pdbx_seq_one_letter_code
_entity_poly.pdbx_strand_id
1 'polypeptide(L)'
;MSKSITEVADQLEVEFDRMIVDGSDDELFASGYLRGHIDLVAAQLLMAGEQDVDKFWDEVDQSLQSNAKELAEHDWELVKKLLNRIRKTVEHPALK
;
A
#
# COMPACT_ATOMS: atom_id res chain seq x y z
N MET A 1 -5.34 11.44 17.78
CA MET A 1 -6.30 11.20 16.70
C MET A 1 -5.72 10.09 15.86
N SER A 2 -6.48 9.05 15.55
CA SER A 2 -6.07 8.06 14.55
C SER A 2 -6.05 8.75 13.19
N LYS A 3 -5.10 8.39 12.32
CA LYS A 3 -5.02 8.92 10.95
C LYS A 3 -6.29 8.52 10.19
N SER A 4 -6.71 9.35 9.24
CA SER A 4 -7.73 9.00 8.24
C SER A 4 -7.13 8.25 7.05
N ILE A 5 -7.98 7.61 6.24
CA ILE A 5 -7.56 6.98 4.98
C ILE A 5 -6.83 7.98 4.07
N THR A 6 -7.31 9.22 3.98
CA THR A 6 -6.67 10.27 3.17
C THR A 6 -5.26 10.58 3.65
N GLU A 7 -5.06 10.76 4.97
CA GLU A 7 -3.71 11.01 5.52
C GLU A 7 -2.75 9.82 5.32
N VAL A 8 -3.27 8.60 5.34
CA VAL A 8 -2.51 7.38 5.04
C VAL A 8 -2.15 7.32 3.55
N ALA A 9 -3.09 7.60 2.65
CA ALA A 9 -2.88 7.61 1.21
C ALA A 9 -1.83 8.65 0.80
N ASP A 10 -1.90 9.88 1.35
CA ASP A 10 -0.92 10.93 1.07
C ASP A 10 0.51 10.52 1.51
N GLN A 11 0.64 9.82 2.64
CA GLN A 11 1.94 9.31 3.10
C GLN A 11 2.46 8.18 2.22
N LEU A 12 1.57 7.31 1.74
CA LEU A 12 1.92 6.24 0.82
C LEU A 12 2.39 6.78 -0.53
N GLU A 13 1.77 7.85 -1.03
CA GLU A 13 2.19 8.51 -2.28
C GLU A 13 3.64 8.98 -2.19
N VAL A 14 4.02 9.63 -1.08
CA VAL A 14 5.40 10.07 -0.83
C VAL A 14 6.38 8.88 -0.78
N GLU A 15 5.99 7.78 -0.15
CA GLU A 15 6.83 6.58 -0.07
C GLU A 15 7.00 5.90 -1.44
N PHE A 16 5.94 5.83 -2.24
CA PHE A 16 6.02 5.28 -3.60
C PHE A 16 6.85 6.16 -4.52
N ASP A 17 6.70 7.48 -4.46
CA ASP A 17 7.48 8.41 -5.29
C ASP A 17 8.98 8.32 -5.00
N ARG A 18 9.38 8.06 -3.75
CA ARG A 18 10.78 7.78 -3.39
C ARG A 18 11.29 6.51 -4.06
N MET A 19 10.48 5.45 -4.10
CA MET A 19 10.85 4.17 -4.72
C MET A 19 10.98 4.28 -6.23
N ILE A 20 10.23 5.19 -6.87
CA ILE A 20 10.37 5.48 -8.31
C ILE A 20 11.77 6.03 -8.64
N VAL A 21 12.34 6.83 -7.73
CA VAL A 21 13.64 7.49 -7.95
C VAL A 21 14.82 6.58 -7.62
N ASP A 22 14.73 5.87 -6.49
CA ASP A 22 15.89 5.17 -5.90
C ASP A 22 15.78 3.63 -5.92
N GLY A 23 14.63 3.08 -6.34
CA GLY A 23 14.34 1.65 -6.27
C GLY A 23 15.05 0.81 -7.35
N SER A 24 15.33 -0.45 -7.02
CA SER A 24 15.71 -1.46 -8.02
C SER A 24 14.53 -1.82 -8.94
N ASP A 25 14.78 -2.51 -10.06
CA ASP A 25 13.72 -2.99 -10.96
C ASP A 25 12.65 -3.82 -10.23
N ASP A 26 13.07 -4.67 -9.29
CA ASP A 26 12.18 -5.48 -8.44
C ASP A 26 11.34 -4.61 -7.49
N GLU A 27 11.92 -3.55 -6.92
CA GLU A 27 11.20 -2.60 -6.08
C GLU A 27 10.25 -1.73 -6.91
N LEU A 28 10.65 -1.31 -8.09
CA LEU A 28 9.80 -0.56 -9.03
C LEU A 28 8.58 -1.38 -9.42
N PHE A 29 8.78 -2.65 -9.76
CA PHE A 29 7.69 -3.58 -10.04
C PHE A 29 6.73 -3.72 -8.85
N ALA A 30 7.26 -4.08 -7.68
CA ALA A 30 6.45 -4.30 -6.49
C ALA A 30 5.73 -3.02 -6.03
N SER A 31 6.38 -1.86 -6.15
CA SER A 31 5.81 -0.56 -5.80
C SER A 31 4.68 -0.15 -6.74
N GLY A 32 4.83 -0.34 -8.06
CA GLY A 32 3.78 -0.07 -9.03
C GLY A 32 2.55 -0.97 -8.83
N TYR A 33 2.76 -2.25 -8.58
CA TYR A 33 1.67 -3.19 -8.27
C TYR A 33 0.92 -2.78 -7.01
N LEU A 34 1.64 -2.54 -5.91
CA LEU A 34 1.02 -2.13 -4.64
C LEU A 34 0.29 -0.79 -4.74
N ARG A 35 0.89 0.22 -5.39
CA ARG A 35 0.26 1.53 -5.57
C ARG A 35 -1.08 1.40 -6.27
N GLY A 36 -1.17 0.59 -7.33
CA GLY A 36 -2.43 0.35 -8.03
C GLY A 36 -3.53 -0.24 -7.14
N HIS A 37 -3.21 -1.24 -6.31
CA HIS A 37 -4.18 -1.84 -5.38
C HIS A 37 -4.59 -0.89 -4.26
N ILE A 38 -3.62 -0.17 -3.69
CA ILE A 38 -3.85 0.81 -2.63
C ILE A 38 -4.73 1.97 -3.11
N ASP A 39 -4.42 2.55 -4.28
CA ASP A 39 -5.18 3.67 -4.84
C ASP A 39 -6.63 3.24 -5.14
N LEU A 40 -6.81 2.02 -5.67
CA LEU A 40 -8.14 1.47 -5.94
C LEU A 40 -8.96 1.29 -4.66
N VAL A 41 -8.37 0.68 -3.63
CA VAL A 41 -9.06 0.43 -2.34
C VAL A 41 -9.35 1.76 -1.63
N ALA A 42 -8.39 2.68 -1.58
CA ALA A 42 -8.57 4.00 -0.99
C ALA A 42 -9.72 4.75 -1.68
N ALA A 43 -9.75 4.76 -3.02
CA ALA A 43 -10.83 5.39 -3.77
C ALA A 43 -12.20 4.76 -3.47
N GLN A 44 -12.30 3.43 -3.45
CA GLN A 44 -13.54 2.72 -3.15
C GLN A 44 -14.08 3.05 -1.74
N LEU A 45 -13.21 3.04 -0.73
CA LEU A 45 -13.59 3.33 0.65
C LEU A 45 -13.97 4.80 0.85
N LEU A 46 -13.19 5.73 0.30
CA LEU A 46 -13.49 7.16 0.36
C LEU A 46 -14.81 7.50 -0.35
N MET A 47 -15.09 6.88 -1.50
CA MET A 47 -16.38 7.02 -2.20
C MET A 47 -17.55 6.46 -1.39
N ALA A 48 -17.32 5.42 -0.58
CA ALA A 48 -18.31 4.86 0.33
C ALA A 48 -18.48 5.66 1.64
N GLY A 49 -17.71 6.73 1.84
CA GLY A 49 -17.70 7.52 3.07
C GLY A 49 -17.03 6.81 4.26
N GLU A 50 -16.25 5.77 3.98
CA GLU A 50 -15.46 5.06 4.99
C GLU A 50 -14.21 5.86 5.36
N GLN A 51 -13.85 5.87 6.64
CA GLN A 51 -12.63 6.52 7.14
C GLN A 51 -11.80 5.62 8.06
N ASP A 52 -12.25 4.40 8.31
CA ASP A 52 -11.54 3.42 9.12
C ASP A 52 -10.28 2.92 8.40
N VAL A 53 -9.12 3.22 8.98
CA VAL A 53 -7.81 2.80 8.47
C VAL A 53 -7.58 1.30 8.66
N ASP A 54 -8.13 0.67 9.70
CA ASP A 54 -8.01 -0.77 9.89
C ASP A 54 -8.73 -1.49 8.75
N LYS A 55 -9.94 -1.02 8.40
CA LYS A 55 -10.69 -1.52 7.26
C LYS A 55 -9.99 -1.27 5.92
N PHE A 56 -9.31 -0.14 5.77
CA PHE A 56 -8.48 0.11 4.59
C PHE A 56 -7.40 -0.96 4.41
N TRP A 57 -6.68 -1.31 5.48
CA TRP A 57 -5.65 -2.35 5.38
C TRP A 57 -6.24 -3.74 5.13
N ASP A 58 -7.37 -4.08 5.75
CA ASP A 58 -8.06 -5.35 5.51
C ASP A 58 -8.47 -5.49 4.02
N GLU A 59 -9.01 -4.43 3.42
CA GLU A 59 -9.41 -4.42 2.00
C GLU A 59 -8.19 -4.45 1.07
N VAL A 60 -7.07 -3.81 1.42
CA VAL A 60 -5.80 -3.93 0.68
C VAL A 60 -5.30 -5.38 0.71
N ASP A 61 -5.28 -6.02 1.88
CA ASP A 61 -4.86 -7.41 2.03
C ASP A 61 -5.77 -8.35 1.21
N GLN A 62 -7.08 -8.14 1.25
CA GLN A 62 -8.04 -8.92 0.46
C GLN A 62 -7.87 -8.70 -1.06
N SER A 63 -7.65 -7.46 -1.49
CA SER A 63 -7.40 -7.09 -2.89
C SER A 63 -6.15 -7.79 -3.41
N LEU A 64 -5.06 -7.79 -2.66
CA LEU A 64 -3.82 -8.46 -3.03
C LEU A 64 -3.97 -9.99 -3.05
N GLN A 65 -4.60 -10.58 -2.04
CA GLN A 65 -4.81 -12.04 -2.00
C GLN A 65 -5.67 -12.54 -3.15
N SER A 66 -6.70 -11.77 -3.53
CA SER A 66 -7.58 -12.11 -4.65
C SER A 66 -6.85 -12.12 -6.00
N ASN A 67 -5.78 -11.33 -6.13
CA ASN A 67 -5.00 -11.17 -7.35
C ASN A 67 -3.61 -11.85 -7.29
N ALA A 68 -3.30 -12.55 -6.19
CA ALA A 68 -1.99 -13.19 -5.99
C ALA A 68 -1.60 -14.19 -7.10
N LYS A 69 -2.58 -14.76 -7.82
CA LYS A 69 -2.35 -15.68 -8.94
C LYS A 69 -1.82 -15.00 -10.21
N GLU A 70 -1.85 -13.67 -10.29
CA GLU A 70 -1.32 -12.89 -11.41
C GLU A 70 0.21 -12.79 -11.37
N LEU A 71 0.81 -13.07 -10.22
CA LEU A 71 2.23 -12.90 -9.95
C LEU A 71 2.95 -14.25 -9.91
N ALA A 72 4.22 -14.25 -10.32
CA ALA A 72 5.10 -15.38 -10.00
C ALA A 72 5.36 -15.44 -8.49
N GLU A 73 5.77 -16.61 -7.98
CA GLU A 73 6.04 -16.80 -6.55
C GLU A 73 7.07 -15.78 -6.02
N HIS A 74 8.10 -15.49 -6.81
CA HIS A 74 9.12 -14.52 -6.46
C HIS A 74 8.55 -13.10 -6.31
N ASP A 75 7.75 -12.67 -7.29
CA ASP A 75 7.13 -11.35 -7.33
C ASP A 75 6.15 -11.16 -6.16
N TRP A 76 5.41 -12.22 -5.83
CA TRP A 76 4.52 -12.22 -4.68
C TRP A 76 5.28 -12.03 -3.35
N GLU A 77 6.44 -12.67 -3.19
CA GLU A 77 7.29 -12.43 -2.02
C GLU A 77 7.81 -10.99 -1.94
N LEU A 78 8.15 -10.38 -3.08
CA LEU A 78 8.57 -8.97 -3.14
C LEU A 78 7.44 -8.03 -2.72
N VAL A 79 6.24 -8.23 -3.27
CA VAL A 79 5.04 -7.45 -2.94
C VAL A 79 4.72 -7.55 -1.45
N LYS A 80 4.72 -8.76 -0.87
CA LYS A 80 4.48 -8.95 0.58
C LYS A 80 5.53 -8.28 1.46
N LYS A 81 6.81 -8.37 1.09
CA LYS A 81 7.89 -7.71 1.84
C LYS A 81 7.72 -6.19 1.80
N LEU A 82 7.39 -5.65 0.63
CA LEU A 82 7.20 -4.23 0.45
C LEU A 82 5.96 -3.72 1.21
N LEU A 83 4.83 -4.42 1.16
CA LEU A 83 3.63 -4.11 1.92
C LEU A 83 3.92 -4.01 3.43
N ASN A 84 4.64 -5.01 3.97
CA ASN A 84 5.03 -4.99 5.38
C ASN A 84 5.96 -3.81 5.72
N ARG A 85 6.84 -3.40 4.79
CA ARG A 85 7.73 -2.25 4.98
C ARG A 85 6.93 -0.94 5.03
N ILE A 86 6.08 -0.69 4.03
CA ILE A 86 5.32 0.56 3.94
C ILE A 86 4.28 0.68 5.06
N ARG A 87 3.61 -0.43 5.41
CA ARG A 87 2.64 -0.46 6.50
C ARG A 87 3.30 -0.08 7.83
N LYS A 88 4.49 -0.63 8.11
CA LYS A 88 5.29 -0.20 9.27
C LYS A 88 5.66 1.28 9.19
N THR A 89 6.14 1.77 8.05
CA THR A 89 6.50 3.20 7.92
C THR A 89 5.32 4.12 8.21
N VAL A 90 4.13 3.79 7.72
CA VAL A 90 2.94 4.64 7.82
C VAL A 90 2.20 4.45 9.15
N GLU A 91 2.20 3.26 9.74
CA GLU A 91 1.58 3.00 11.05
C GLU A 91 2.48 3.43 12.22
N HIS A 92 3.80 3.54 12.02
CA HIS A 92 4.70 3.88 13.13
C HIS A 92 4.55 5.36 13.55
N PRO A 93 4.28 5.64 14.85
CA PRO A 93 4.03 7.01 15.34
C PRO A 93 5.30 7.88 15.48
N ALA A 94 6.45 7.45 14.97
CA ALA A 94 7.72 8.13 15.20
C ALA A 94 8.37 8.54 13.88
N LEU A 95 7.99 9.72 13.38
CA LEU A 95 8.88 10.75 12.84
C LEU A 95 8.07 12.06 12.85
N LYS A 96 7.98 12.69 14.03
CA LYS A 96 7.79 14.14 14.16
C LYS A 96 9.16 14.78 14.21
#